data_AF-A0A3C0KUE0-F1
#
_entry.id   AF-A0A3C0KUE0-F1
#
_cell.length_a   1.000
_cell.length_b   1.000
_cell.length_c   1.000
_cell.angle_alpha   90.00
_cell.angle_beta   90.00
_cell.angle_gamma   90.00
#
_symmetry.space_group_name_H-M   'P 1'
#
loop_
_entity.id
_entity.type
_entity.pdbx_description
1 polymer ?
#
loop_
_entity_poly.entity_id
_entity_poly.type
_entity_poly.pdbx_seq_one_letter_code
_entity_poly.pdbx_strand_id
1 'polypeptide(L)'
;MFHEEKCDLCGKCLAKCHYLDFNEETGGEAFRKLVQGEKVDWIYDCVTCIACNEYCPKDARPFDLILKKMEEAGDFTDPALRSQMADRFKAEGEPKAIEPPRDRVMSICVMDGSMPWAIQGSLFQELPVLKGRHYFCNVLFAHMGDESIMRDRIQGLVDNLAKSGAKEIVFVHDDCYALLKGMAPELGIKLPFRPVSILEYLADYLKEHPGRINKLNMKVAYQRPCASRYTPEKDHYLDEIFALIGVERVARQYDGINAICCGVELAGPNLKLFPRGKNFEPFRDKNIQDARDHGAEAMVYLCPMCYRTLGKKVKGAGMDNYMISDICRLAIGETLPEDKPL
;
A
#
# COMPACT_ATOMS: atom_id res chain seq x y z
N MET A 1 3.64 8.61 -14.84
CA MET A 1 3.02 8.20 -16.12
C MET A 1 3.97 7.22 -16.81
N PHE A 2 3.55 6.47 -17.86
CA PHE A 2 4.51 5.68 -18.64
C PHE A 2 5.46 6.61 -19.39
N HIS A 3 6.76 6.34 -19.30
CA HIS A 3 7.82 7.10 -19.96
C HIS A 3 8.31 6.31 -21.18
N GLU A 4 7.61 6.49 -22.29
CA GLU A 4 7.87 5.75 -23.54
C GLU A 4 9.31 5.95 -24.03
N GLU A 5 9.85 7.16 -23.89
CA GLU A 5 11.20 7.53 -24.29
C GLU A 5 12.30 6.79 -23.52
N LYS A 6 11.97 6.25 -22.33
CA LYS A 6 12.91 5.47 -21.50
C LYS A 6 12.82 3.97 -21.78
N CYS A 7 11.74 3.47 -22.38
CA CYS A 7 11.51 2.04 -22.54
C CYS A 7 12.30 1.47 -23.72
N ASP A 8 13.21 0.53 -23.44
CA ASP A 8 14.00 -0.19 -24.44
C ASP A 8 13.42 -1.56 -24.83
N LEU A 9 12.18 -1.85 -24.40
CA LEU A 9 11.47 -3.11 -24.66
C LEU A 9 12.25 -4.38 -24.24
N CYS A 10 13.13 -4.28 -23.23
CA CYS A 10 13.93 -5.42 -22.76
C CYS A 10 13.15 -6.55 -22.06
N GLY A 11 11.84 -6.39 -21.82
CA GLY A 11 10.98 -7.43 -21.24
C GLY A 11 11.18 -7.74 -19.75
N LYS A 12 12.21 -7.19 -19.10
CA LYS A 12 12.56 -7.45 -17.68
C LYS A 12 11.42 -7.20 -16.69
N CYS A 13 10.52 -6.26 -17.00
CA CYS A 13 9.38 -5.94 -16.16
C CYS A 13 8.34 -7.08 -16.10
N LEU A 14 8.14 -7.81 -17.20
CA LEU A 14 7.27 -8.98 -17.26
C LEU A 14 8.01 -10.26 -16.88
N ALA A 15 9.29 -10.40 -17.26
CA ALA A 15 10.11 -11.55 -16.89
C ALA A 15 10.29 -11.73 -15.37
N LYS A 16 10.25 -10.63 -14.61
CA LYS A 16 10.30 -10.65 -13.14
C LYS A 16 8.92 -10.76 -12.49
N CYS A 17 7.83 -10.79 -13.26
CA CYS A 17 6.49 -10.88 -12.69
C CYS A 17 6.27 -12.24 -12.03
N HIS A 18 5.83 -12.25 -10.77
CA HIS A 18 5.50 -13.51 -10.07
C HIS A 18 4.21 -14.17 -10.55
N TYR A 19 3.39 -13.49 -11.35
CA TYR A 19 2.01 -13.89 -11.68
C TYR A 19 1.80 -14.17 -13.16
N LEU A 20 2.75 -13.76 -14.00
CA LEU A 20 2.69 -13.94 -15.45
C LEU A 20 3.93 -14.72 -15.88
N ASP A 21 3.73 -15.67 -16.81
CA ASP A 21 4.79 -16.55 -17.28
C ASP A 21 5.45 -15.98 -18.54
N PHE A 22 6.39 -15.06 -18.32
CA PHE A 22 7.22 -14.46 -19.37
C PHE A 22 8.70 -14.64 -19.07
N ASN A 23 9.50 -14.74 -20.12
CA ASN A 23 10.94 -14.51 -20.05
C ASN A 23 11.26 -13.11 -20.64
N GLU A 24 12.53 -12.71 -20.71
CA GLU A 24 12.89 -11.38 -21.24
C GLU A 24 12.49 -11.20 -22.72
N GLU A 25 12.62 -12.25 -23.54
CA GLU A 25 12.28 -12.22 -24.97
C GLU A 25 10.76 -12.12 -25.17
N THR A 26 10.00 -13.09 -24.64
CA THR A 26 8.54 -13.12 -24.77
C THR A 26 7.88 -11.94 -24.05
N GLY A 27 8.47 -11.49 -22.94
CA GLY A 27 8.04 -10.28 -22.22
C GLY A 27 8.29 -9.01 -23.04
N GLY A 28 9.43 -8.90 -23.72
CA GLY A 28 9.74 -7.77 -24.59
C GLY A 28 8.79 -7.69 -25.80
N GLU A 29 8.49 -8.84 -26.41
CA GLU A 29 7.49 -8.95 -27.47
C GLU A 29 6.08 -8.58 -26.98
N ALA A 30 5.65 -9.14 -25.85
CA ALA A 30 4.34 -8.85 -25.26
C ALA A 30 4.18 -7.36 -24.93
N PHE A 31 5.23 -6.73 -24.42
CA PHE A 31 5.21 -5.30 -24.10
C PHE A 31 5.27 -4.42 -25.36
N ARG A 32 5.98 -4.84 -26.41
CA ARG A 32 5.98 -4.15 -27.71
C ARG A 32 4.59 -4.06 -28.30
N LYS A 33 3.83 -5.16 -28.27
CA LYS A 33 2.42 -5.21 -28.69
C LYS A 33 1.57 -4.22 -27.90
N LEU A 34 1.77 -4.16 -26.58
CA LEU A 34 1.08 -3.22 -25.69
C LEU A 34 1.36 -1.75 -26.06
N VAL A 35 2.62 -1.41 -26.33
CA VAL A 35 3.04 -0.06 -26.78
C VAL A 35 2.43 0.30 -28.14
N GLN A 36 2.38 -0.66 -29.06
CA GLN A 36 1.78 -0.49 -30.39
C GLN A 36 0.24 -0.42 -30.38
N GLY A 37 -0.38 -0.59 -29.21
CA GLY A 37 -1.84 -0.52 -29.04
C GLY A 37 -2.56 -1.78 -29.49
N GLU A 38 -1.85 -2.90 -29.67
CA GLU A 38 -2.48 -4.19 -29.95
C GLU A 38 -3.27 -4.68 -28.72
N LYS A 39 -4.36 -5.40 -28.97
CA LYS A 39 -5.10 -6.10 -27.91
C LYS A 39 -4.24 -7.25 -27.38
N VAL A 40 -4.05 -7.29 -26.07
CA VAL A 40 -3.28 -8.32 -25.38
C VAL A 40 -4.07 -8.86 -24.18
N ASP A 41 -4.25 -10.18 -24.11
CA ASP A 41 -5.13 -10.76 -23.08
C ASP A 41 -4.43 -10.95 -21.72
N TRP A 42 -3.09 -10.99 -21.68
CA TRP A 42 -2.35 -11.19 -20.44
C TRP A 42 -2.55 -10.06 -19.41
N ILE A 43 -3.03 -8.88 -19.82
CA ILE A 43 -3.34 -7.80 -18.89
C ILE A 43 -4.48 -8.19 -17.93
N TYR A 44 -5.37 -9.09 -18.32
CA TYR A 44 -6.45 -9.57 -17.43
C TYR A 44 -5.93 -10.45 -16.29
N ASP A 45 -4.75 -11.05 -16.45
CA ASP A 45 -4.05 -11.82 -15.41
C ASP A 45 -3.11 -10.96 -14.54
N CYS A 46 -2.79 -9.73 -14.98
CA CYS A 46 -1.96 -8.80 -14.19
C CYS A 46 -2.61 -8.54 -12.84
N VAL A 47 -1.86 -8.64 -11.74
CA VAL A 47 -2.40 -8.51 -10.37
C VAL A 47 -2.51 -7.07 -9.83
N THR A 48 -2.25 -6.07 -10.67
CA THR A 48 -2.25 -4.63 -10.32
C THR A 48 -1.40 -4.28 -9.10
N CYS A 49 -0.28 -4.99 -8.88
CA CYS A 49 0.61 -4.79 -7.73
C CYS A 49 1.69 -3.72 -7.90
N ILE A 50 1.76 -3.05 -9.06
CA ILE A 50 2.71 -1.96 -9.39
C ILE A 50 4.19 -2.42 -9.47
N ALA A 51 4.51 -3.68 -9.15
CA ALA A 51 5.89 -4.16 -9.05
C ALA A 51 6.73 -3.96 -10.32
N CYS A 52 6.13 -4.04 -11.50
CA CYS A 52 6.83 -3.83 -12.76
C CYS A 52 7.42 -2.40 -12.91
N ASN A 53 6.89 -1.39 -12.21
CA ASN A 53 7.50 -0.07 -12.13
C ASN A 53 8.87 -0.13 -11.44
N GLU A 54 8.95 -0.78 -10.28
CA GLU A 54 10.22 -0.93 -9.52
C GLU A 54 11.20 -1.89 -10.22
N TYR A 55 10.70 -2.88 -10.98
CA TYR A 55 11.56 -3.80 -11.76
C TYR A 55 12.22 -3.15 -12.96
N CYS A 56 11.67 -2.05 -13.47
CA CYS A 56 12.11 -1.44 -14.71
C CYS A 56 13.48 -0.77 -14.51
N PRO A 57 14.55 -1.24 -15.17
CA PRO A 57 15.89 -0.67 -14.99
C PRO A 57 16.03 0.74 -15.59
N LYS A 58 15.04 1.16 -16.39
CA LYS A 58 15.00 2.46 -17.06
C LYS A 58 14.04 3.43 -16.38
N ASP A 59 13.36 3.02 -15.31
CA ASP A 59 12.31 3.81 -14.68
C ASP A 59 11.27 4.28 -15.72
N ALA A 60 10.88 3.37 -16.63
CA ALA A 60 9.91 3.66 -17.69
C ALA A 60 8.46 3.57 -17.21
N ARG A 61 8.23 3.09 -15.98
CA ARG A 61 6.91 2.92 -15.35
C ARG A 61 5.90 2.08 -16.15
N PRO A 62 6.24 0.83 -16.51
CA PRO A 62 5.38 -0.04 -17.34
C PRO A 62 3.98 -0.31 -16.77
N PHE A 63 3.77 -0.29 -15.45
CA PHE A 63 2.44 -0.46 -14.86
C PHE A 63 1.47 0.63 -15.32
N ASP A 64 1.95 1.87 -15.46
CA ASP A 64 1.13 2.99 -15.87
C ASP A 64 0.57 2.78 -17.29
N LEU A 65 1.32 2.13 -18.19
CA LEU A 65 0.83 1.75 -19.53
C LEU A 65 -0.17 0.58 -19.45
N ILE A 66 0.13 -0.45 -18.65
CA ILE A 66 -0.76 -1.59 -18.44
C ILE A 66 -2.13 -1.10 -17.94
N LEU A 67 -2.12 -0.21 -16.95
CA LEU A 67 -3.31 0.36 -16.37
C LEU A 67 -4.10 1.22 -17.36
N LYS A 68 -3.41 2.07 -18.15
CA LYS A 68 -4.03 2.82 -19.25
C LYS A 68 -4.73 1.89 -20.25
N LYS A 69 -4.13 0.74 -20.59
CA LYS A 69 -4.73 -0.23 -21.51
C LYS A 69 -5.90 -1.00 -20.89
N MET A 70 -5.86 -1.30 -19.59
CA MET A 70 -7.02 -1.83 -18.85
C MET A 70 -8.19 -0.84 -18.85
N GLU A 71 -7.90 0.45 -18.67
CA GLU A 71 -8.90 1.51 -18.67
C GLU A 71 -9.51 1.70 -20.05
N GLU A 72 -8.70 1.74 -21.13
CA GLU A 72 -9.17 1.79 -22.52
C GLU A 72 -10.07 0.60 -22.89
N ALA A 73 -9.76 -0.60 -22.38
CA ALA A 73 -10.60 -1.79 -22.58
C ALA A 73 -11.92 -1.72 -21.81
N GLY A 74 -11.92 -1.08 -20.63
CA GLY A 74 -13.12 -0.77 -19.86
C GLY A 74 -13.81 -1.98 -19.21
N ASP A 75 -13.26 -3.19 -19.32
CA ASP A 75 -13.89 -4.43 -18.88
C ASP A 75 -13.05 -5.23 -17.86
N PHE A 76 -11.93 -4.67 -17.40
CA PHE A 76 -11.07 -5.32 -16.38
C PHE A 76 -11.80 -5.60 -15.05
N THR A 77 -12.69 -4.69 -14.64
CA THR A 77 -13.64 -4.88 -13.53
C THR A 77 -15.03 -4.55 -14.07
N ASP A 78 -16.07 -5.22 -13.57
CA ASP A 78 -17.46 -4.89 -13.93
C ASP A 78 -17.72 -3.37 -13.78
N PRO A 79 -18.07 -2.65 -14.87
CA PRO A 79 -18.33 -1.21 -14.83
C PRO A 79 -19.38 -0.80 -13.79
N ALA A 80 -20.41 -1.62 -13.57
CA ALA A 80 -21.45 -1.34 -12.58
C ALA A 80 -20.88 -1.39 -11.16
N LEU A 81 -20.01 -2.36 -10.90
CA LEU A 81 -19.30 -2.47 -9.62
C LEU A 81 -18.33 -1.30 -9.42
N ARG A 82 -17.59 -0.90 -10.47
CA ARG A 82 -16.72 0.29 -10.40
C ARG A 82 -17.52 1.55 -10.05
N SER A 83 -18.65 1.79 -10.73
CA SER A 83 -19.54 2.93 -10.45
C SER A 83 -20.10 2.88 -9.03
N GLN A 84 -20.58 1.73 -8.58
CA GLN A 84 -21.09 1.55 -7.22
C GLN A 84 -20.04 1.88 -6.16
N MET A 85 -18.78 1.48 -6.36
CA MET A 85 -17.68 1.83 -5.46
C MET A 85 -17.35 3.32 -5.54
N ALA A 86 -17.36 3.91 -6.75
CA ALA A 86 -17.14 5.34 -6.96
C ALA A 86 -18.14 6.19 -6.18
N ASP A 87 -19.41 5.79 -6.18
CA ASP A 87 -20.51 6.43 -5.45
C ASP A 87 -20.39 6.18 -3.94
N ARG A 88 -20.12 4.94 -3.52
CA ARG A 88 -19.95 4.57 -2.10
C ARG A 88 -18.89 5.42 -1.40
N PHE A 89 -17.81 5.74 -2.10
CA PHE A 89 -16.69 6.52 -1.55
C PHE A 89 -16.71 7.99 -1.95
N LYS A 90 -17.76 8.45 -2.65
CA LYS A 90 -17.93 9.87 -2.97
C LYS A 90 -18.11 10.67 -1.67
N ALA A 91 -17.34 11.74 -1.55
CA ALA A 91 -17.46 12.67 -0.44
C ALA A 91 -18.63 13.62 -0.69
N GLU A 92 -19.33 14.01 0.38
CA GLU A 92 -20.47 14.93 0.34
C GLU A 92 -20.22 16.10 1.28
N GLY A 93 -20.50 17.31 0.84
CA GLY A 93 -20.26 18.53 1.62
C GLY A 93 -18.77 18.87 1.75
N GLU A 94 -18.43 19.56 2.84
CA GLU A 94 -17.08 20.03 3.15
C GLU A 94 -16.48 19.26 4.32
N PRO A 95 -15.17 18.95 4.31
CA PRO A 95 -14.51 18.39 5.49
C PRO A 95 -14.57 19.37 6.66
N LYS A 96 -14.61 18.83 7.88
CA LYS A 96 -14.52 19.65 9.09
C LYS A 96 -13.12 20.25 9.23
N ALA A 97 -13.04 21.52 9.60
CA ALA A 97 -11.80 22.15 10.01
C ALA A 97 -11.25 21.50 11.30
N ILE A 98 -9.94 21.56 11.47
CA ILE A 98 -9.29 21.17 12.72
C ILE A 98 -9.24 22.40 13.62
N GLU A 99 -9.87 22.31 14.78
CA GLU A 99 -9.88 23.38 15.78
C GLU A 99 -9.40 22.85 17.14
N PRO A 100 -8.38 23.47 17.76
CA PRO A 100 -7.57 24.56 17.22
C PRO A 100 -6.61 24.09 16.11
N PRO A 101 -6.12 25.00 15.23
CA PRO A 101 -5.12 24.65 14.22
C PRO A 101 -3.89 23.98 14.83
N ARG A 102 -3.34 22.99 14.13
CA ARG A 102 -2.12 22.27 14.52
C ARG A 102 -1.12 22.24 13.37
N ASP A 103 0.15 22.41 13.69
CA ASP A 103 1.23 22.31 12.71
C ASP A 103 1.37 20.90 12.12
N ARG A 104 1.01 19.86 12.90
CA ARG A 104 1.07 18.45 12.50
C ARG A 104 -0.25 17.76 12.82
N VAL A 105 -0.73 16.96 11.87
CA VAL A 105 -1.97 16.17 11.97
C VAL A 105 -1.73 14.78 11.37
N MET A 106 -2.65 13.84 11.57
CA MET A 106 -2.59 12.55 10.90
C MET A 106 -3.79 12.36 9.95
N SER A 107 -3.59 11.62 8.87
CA SER A 107 -4.66 11.13 8.00
C SER A 107 -4.74 9.62 8.01
N ILE A 108 -5.94 9.10 8.25
CA ILE A 108 -6.25 7.68 8.23
C ILE A 108 -7.16 7.30 7.06
N CYS A 109 -7.40 8.24 6.13
CA CYS A 109 -8.22 7.99 4.95
C CYS A 109 -9.63 7.50 5.37
N VAL A 110 -10.10 6.42 4.73
CA VAL A 110 -11.34 5.70 5.08
C VAL A 110 -11.06 4.41 5.86
N MET A 111 -9.86 4.28 6.46
CA MET A 111 -9.41 3.03 7.11
C MET A 111 -9.87 2.85 8.56
N ASP A 112 -10.66 3.78 9.11
CA ASP A 112 -11.19 3.73 10.49
C ASP A 112 -11.87 2.38 10.81
N GLY A 113 -12.64 1.82 9.87
CA GLY A 113 -13.28 0.52 10.03
C GLY A 113 -12.37 -0.70 9.83
N SER A 114 -11.18 -0.52 9.26
CA SER A 114 -10.23 -1.60 8.97
C SER A 114 -9.12 -1.71 10.01
N MET A 115 -8.82 -0.63 10.73
CA MET A 115 -7.74 -0.57 11.72
C MET A 115 -8.03 0.38 12.90
N PRO A 116 -9.18 0.28 13.58
CA PRO A 116 -9.57 1.21 14.64
C PRO A 116 -8.60 1.24 15.84
N TRP A 117 -7.89 0.13 16.09
CA TRP A 117 -6.94 0.00 17.21
C TRP A 117 -5.55 0.54 16.89
N ALA A 118 -5.15 0.54 15.61
CA ALA A 118 -3.75 0.71 15.23
C ALA A 118 -3.27 2.18 15.30
N ILE A 119 -4.21 3.12 15.48
CA ILE A 119 -3.97 4.56 15.66
C ILE A 119 -4.16 5.02 17.11
N GLN A 120 -4.32 4.07 18.03
CA GLN A 120 -4.51 4.35 19.46
C GLN A 120 -3.17 4.32 20.19
N GLY A 121 -3.16 4.81 21.43
CA GLY A 121 -1.98 4.77 22.30
C GLY A 121 -1.17 6.06 22.27
N SER A 122 -0.16 6.12 23.12
CA SER A 122 0.68 7.30 23.37
C SER A 122 1.57 7.69 22.18
N LEU A 123 1.68 6.82 21.18
CA LEU A 123 2.30 7.17 19.90
C LEU A 123 1.50 8.24 19.13
N PHE A 124 0.20 8.42 19.42
CA PHE A 124 -0.69 9.23 18.56
C PHE A 124 -1.52 10.26 19.34
N GLN A 125 -1.43 10.29 20.68
CA GLN A 125 -2.35 11.02 21.57
C GLN A 125 -2.51 12.51 21.25
N GLU A 126 -1.51 13.16 20.64
CA GLU A 126 -1.53 14.60 20.40
C GLU A 126 -1.87 15.00 18.96
N LEU A 127 -2.05 14.04 18.06
CA LEU A 127 -2.28 14.29 16.64
C LEU A 127 -3.79 14.28 16.32
N PRO A 128 -4.37 15.42 15.87
CA PRO A 128 -5.71 15.41 15.32
C PRO A 128 -5.82 14.47 14.11
N VAL A 129 -6.97 13.80 13.99
CA VAL A 129 -7.21 12.78 12.97
C VAL A 129 -8.11 13.31 11.85
N LEU A 130 -7.57 13.34 10.63
CA LEU A 130 -8.31 13.51 9.40
C LEU A 130 -8.83 12.15 8.92
N LYS A 131 -10.16 11.99 8.90
CA LYS A 131 -10.81 10.74 8.50
C LYS A 131 -12.11 10.95 7.73
N GLY A 132 -12.45 9.97 6.91
CA GLY A 132 -13.68 9.97 6.11
C GLY A 132 -13.43 10.17 4.62
N ARG A 133 -14.53 10.19 3.85
CA ARG A 133 -14.50 10.12 2.38
C ARG A 133 -13.81 11.31 1.71
N HIS A 134 -13.80 12.49 2.35
CA HIS A 134 -13.06 13.66 1.87
C HIS A 134 -11.55 13.44 1.74
N TYR A 135 -11.02 12.49 2.52
CA TYR A 135 -9.59 12.14 2.57
C TYR A 135 -9.30 10.79 1.91
N PHE A 136 -10.24 10.25 1.13
CA PHE A 136 -10.02 8.99 0.43
C PHE A 136 -8.99 9.17 -0.70
N CYS A 137 -7.95 8.35 -0.70
CA CYS A 137 -6.90 8.41 -1.74
C CYS A 137 -7.37 7.89 -3.11
N ASN A 138 -8.44 7.10 -3.20
CA ASN A 138 -8.94 6.52 -4.45
C ASN A 138 -7.96 5.54 -5.15
N VAL A 139 -6.81 5.18 -4.55
CA VAL A 139 -5.86 4.17 -5.10
C VAL A 139 -6.52 2.81 -5.36
N LEU A 140 -7.59 2.50 -4.64
CA LEU A 140 -8.45 1.33 -4.90
C LEU A 140 -8.81 1.18 -6.39
N PHE A 141 -9.13 2.27 -7.09
CA PHE A 141 -9.59 2.20 -8.48
C PHE A 141 -8.46 1.80 -9.44
N ALA A 142 -7.23 2.24 -9.19
CA ALA A 142 -6.06 1.75 -9.94
C ALA A 142 -5.89 0.23 -9.79
N HIS A 143 -6.18 -0.33 -8.61
CA HIS A 143 -6.21 -1.78 -8.43
C HIS A 143 -7.37 -2.48 -9.16
N MET A 144 -8.47 -1.76 -9.41
CA MET A 144 -9.64 -2.19 -10.18
C MET A 144 -9.48 -1.95 -11.71
N GLY A 145 -8.28 -1.60 -12.16
CA GLY A 145 -7.95 -1.43 -13.59
C GLY A 145 -8.42 -0.10 -14.20
N ASP A 146 -8.73 0.89 -13.38
CA ASP A 146 -9.24 2.20 -13.82
C ASP A 146 -8.72 3.30 -12.88
N GLU A 147 -7.75 4.11 -13.33
CA GLU A 147 -7.23 5.19 -12.49
C GLU A 147 -7.88 6.54 -12.73
N SER A 148 -8.82 6.65 -13.68
CA SER A 148 -9.50 7.91 -14.02
C SER A 148 -10.13 8.55 -12.78
N ILE A 149 -10.84 7.77 -11.96
CA ILE A 149 -11.49 8.25 -10.73
C ILE A 149 -10.47 8.82 -9.75
N MET A 150 -9.30 8.19 -9.63
CA MET A 150 -8.22 8.68 -8.77
C MET A 150 -7.60 9.95 -9.33
N ARG A 151 -7.35 10.01 -10.64
CA ARG A 151 -6.81 11.19 -11.35
C ARG A 151 -7.74 12.39 -11.27
N ASP A 152 -9.04 12.17 -11.37
CA ASP A 152 -10.04 13.26 -11.28
C ASP A 152 -10.19 13.80 -9.85
N ARG A 153 -9.99 12.94 -8.85
CA ARG A 153 -10.26 13.28 -7.43
C ARG A 153 -9.02 13.73 -6.65
N ILE A 154 -7.81 13.47 -7.14
CA ILE A 154 -6.58 13.74 -6.38
C ILE A 154 -6.38 15.23 -6.06
N GLN A 155 -6.75 16.16 -6.95
CA GLN A 155 -6.65 17.59 -6.63
C GLN A 155 -7.60 17.95 -5.49
N GLY A 156 -8.86 17.49 -5.54
CA GLY A 156 -9.82 17.70 -4.46
C GLY A 156 -9.40 17.07 -3.13
N LEU A 157 -8.71 15.92 -3.16
CA LEU A 157 -8.08 15.32 -1.98
C LEU A 157 -7.00 16.25 -1.39
N VAL A 158 -6.09 16.76 -2.23
CA VAL A 158 -5.03 17.68 -1.79
C VAL A 158 -5.63 18.95 -1.19
N ASP A 159 -6.64 19.53 -1.84
CA ASP A 159 -7.32 20.72 -1.35
C ASP A 159 -8.01 20.47 0.00
N ASN A 160 -8.66 19.31 0.16
CA ASN A 160 -9.30 18.92 1.42
C ASN A 160 -8.29 18.69 2.54
N LEU A 161 -7.13 18.09 2.24
CA LEU A 161 -6.03 17.96 3.20
C LEU A 161 -5.45 19.33 3.58
N ALA A 162 -5.32 20.24 2.61
CA ALA A 162 -4.79 21.59 2.82
C ALA A 162 -5.68 22.44 3.74
N LYS A 163 -7.01 22.24 3.70
CA LYS A 163 -7.96 22.89 4.63
C LYS A 163 -7.69 22.60 6.11
N SER A 164 -6.88 21.59 6.44
CA SER A 164 -6.42 21.37 7.81
C SER A 164 -5.51 22.47 8.34
N GLY A 165 -4.86 23.25 7.46
CA GLY A 165 -3.85 24.25 7.81
C GLY A 165 -2.53 23.65 8.32
N ALA A 166 -2.38 22.33 8.35
CA ALA A 166 -1.18 21.68 8.86
C ALA A 166 0.00 21.84 7.90
N LYS A 167 1.20 22.05 8.46
CA LYS A 167 2.46 22.06 7.71
C LYS A 167 2.87 20.64 7.34
N GLU A 168 2.55 19.68 8.19
CA GLU A 168 2.90 18.27 8.02
C GLU A 168 1.68 17.37 8.26
N ILE A 169 1.51 16.38 7.39
CA ILE A 169 0.44 15.38 7.53
C ILE A 169 1.07 13.99 7.58
N VAL A 170 0.88 13.29 8.70
CA VAL A 170 1.29 11.90 8.89
C VAL A 170 0.26 10.98 8.26
N PHE A 171 0.67 10.21 7.24
CA PHE A 171 -0.20 9.28 6.54
C PHE A 171 -0.05 7.88 7.12
N VAL A 172 -1.07 7.43 7.85
CA VAL A 172 -1.09 6.10 8.46
C VAL A 172 -1.33 5.01 7.42
N HIS A 173 -2.15 5.31 6.41
CA HIS A 173 -2.38 4.41 5.29
C HIS A 173 -1.38 4.64 4.17
N ASP A 174 -0.62 3.60 3.82
CA ASP A 174 0.48 3.74 2.88
C ASP A 174 0.07 4.17 1.48
N ASP A 175 -1.08 3.71 0.98
CA ASP A 175 -1.55 4.09 -0.35
C ASP A 175 -1.74 5.62 -0.46
N CYS A 176 -2.16 6.27 0.62
CA CYS A 176 -2.30 7.72 0.67
C CYS A 176 -0.94 8.41 0.58
N TYR A 177 0.04 7.93 1.36
CA TYR A 177 1.40 8.46 1.32
C TYR A 177 2.02 8.27 -0.07
N ALA A 178 1.95 7.05 -0.60
CA ALA A 178 2.51 6.69 -1.90
C ALA A 178 1.87 7.46 -3.06
N LEU A 179 0.55 7.67 -3.03
CA LEU A 179 -0.15 8.52 -4.00
C LEU A 179 0.40 9.95 -3.96
N LEU A 180 0.43 10.57 -2.78
CA LEU A 180 0.78 11.97 -2.64
C LEU A 180 2.27 12.22 -2.89
N LYS A 181 3.15 11.39 -2.34
CA LYS A 181 4.60 11.54 -2.47
C LYS A 181 5.12 11.06 -3.82
N GLY A 182 4.59 9.95 -4.34
CA GLY A 182 5.11 9.28 -5.54
C GLY A 182 4.34 9.60 -6.82
N MET A 183 3.01 9.71 -6.78
CA MET A 183 2.20 9.93 -7.98
C MET A 183 1.78 11.38 -8.20
N ALA A 184 1.47 12.17 -7.17
CA ALA A 184 1.03 13.55 -7.35
C ALA A 184 2.05 14.41 -8.15
N PRO A 185 3.38 14.30 -7.93
CA PRO A 185 4.36 15.02 -8.73
C PRO A 185 4.34 14.62 -10.22
N GLU A 186 4.12 13.34 -10.52
CA GLU A 186 3.96 12.83 -11.90
C GLU A 186 2.74 13.42 -12.61
N LEU A 187 1.77 13.90 -11.85
CA LEU A 187 0.56 14.57 -12.35
C LEU A 187 0.68 16.10 -12.33
N GLY A 188 1.85 16.65 -11.96
CA GLY A 188 2.06 18.10 -11.83
C GLY A 188 1.35 18.72 -10.62
N ILE A 189 0.86 17.91 -9.69
CA ILE A 189 0.14 18.38 -8.50
C ILE A 189 1.14 18.72 -7.41
N LYS A 190 1.06 19.96 -6.91
CA LYS A 190 1.89 20.45 -5.82
C LYS A 190 1.18 20.27 -4.48
N LEU A 191 1.90 19.76 -3.49
CA LEU A 191 1.38 19.62 -2.14
C LEU A 191 1.70 20.88 -1.33
N PRO A 192 0.70 21.56 -0.73
CA PRO A 192 0.92 22.73 0.13
C PRO A 192 1.36 22.37 1.56
N PHE A 193 1.53 21.07 1.84
CA PHE A 193 1.99 20.50 3.10
C PHE A 193 3.04 19.44 2.83
N ARG A 194 3.83 19.07 3.84
CA ARG A 194 4.77 17.96 3.78
C ARG A 194 4.06 16.64 4.08
N PRO A 195 4.01 15.67 3.15
CA PRO A 195 3.54 14.33 3.47
C PRO A 195 4.62 13.58 4.27
N VAL A 196 4.23 13.02 5.41
CA VAL A 196 5.09 12.24 6.31
C VAL A 196 4.60 10.80 6.31
N SER A 197 5.49 9.84 6.06
CA SER A 197 5.09 8.43 6.14
C SER A 197 4.91 8.03 7.61
N ILE A 198 4.03 7.08 7.88
CA ILE A 198 3.94 6.54 9.25
C ILE A 198 5.25 5.89 9.71
N LEU A 199 6.05 5.34 8.79
CA LEU A 199 7.37 4.80 9.13
C LEU A 199 8.32 5.89 9.63
N GLU A 200 8.41 7.00 8.91
CA GLU A 200 9.19 8.17 9.32
C GLU A 200 8.74 8.68 10.69
N TYR A 201 7.42 8.87 10.87
CA TYR A 201 6.86 9.33 12.14
C TYR A 201 7.20 8.40 13.32
N LEU A 202 7.05 7.09 13.14
CA LEU A 202 7.35 6.10 14.17
C LEU A 202 8.85 6.03 14.46
N ALA A 203 9.71 6.08 13.44
CA ALA A 203 11.15 6.10 13.60
C ALA A 203 11.60 7.32 14.39
N ASP A 204 11.12 8.52 14.03
CA ASP A 204 11.44 9.76 14.72
C ASP A 204 10.97 9.73 16.18
N TYR A 205 9.73 9.30 16.42
CA TYR A 205 9.20 9.17 17.79
C TYR A 205 10.09 8.26 18.65
N LEU A 206 10.48 7.09 18.13
CA LEU A 206 11.32 6.15 18.85
C LEU A 206 12.71 6.74 19.13
N LYS A 207 13.32 7.43 18.15
CA LYS A 207 14.63 8.11 18.33
C LYS A 207 14.58 9.21 19.38
N GLU A 208 13.47 9.94 19.47
CA GLU A 208 13.26 11.00 20.46
C GLU A 208 12.99 10.44 21.88
N HIS A 209 12.55 9.19 21.99
CA HIS A 209 12.15 8.56 23.26
C HIS A 209 12.89 7.25 23.55
N PRO A 210 14.24 7.18 23.48
CA PRO A 210 14.99 5.93 23.61
C PRO A 210 14.78 5.27 24.98
N GLY A 211 14.58 6.07 26.04
CA GLY A 211 14.33 5.57 27.40
C GLY A 211 12.97 4.89 27.60
N ARG A 212 12.07 4.96 26.62
CA ARG A 212 10.77 4.26 26.64
C ARG A 212 10.83 2.91 25.93
N ILE A 213 11.90 2.61 25.22
CA ILE A 213 11.97 1.45 24.32
C ILE A 213 12.43 0.21 25.08
N ASN A 214 11.59 -0.83 25.05
CA ASN A 214 11.91 -2.19 25.40
C ASN A 214 12.24 -2.97 24.13
N LYS A 215 13.32 -3.75 24.17
CA LYS A 215 13.69 -4.65 23.07
C LYS A 215 12.71 -5.82 23.02
N LEU A 216 12.09 -6.04 21.87
CA LEU A 216 11.12 -7.12 21.66
C LEU A 216 11.81 -8.47 21.45
N ASN A 217 13.02 -8.49 20.89
CA ASN A 217 13.82 -9.69 20.61
C ASN A 217 13.04 -10.75 19.83
N MET A 218 12.33 -10.31 18.78
CA MET A 218 11.48 -11.16 17.97
C MET A 218 11.90 -11.12 16.49
N LYS A 219 11.67 -12.22 15.79
CA LYS A 219 11.86 -12.35 14.34
C LYS A 219 10.56 -12.08 13.61
N VAL A 220 10.59 -11.20 12.62
CA VAL A 220 9.39 -10.83 11.86
C VAL A 220 9.60 -10.94 10.36
N ALA A 221 8.54 -11.34 9.66
CA ALA A 221 8.42 -11.18 8.22
C ALA A 221 7.60 -9.92 7.92
N TYR A 222 8.16 -9.01 7.12
CA TYR A 222 7.43 -7.83 6.66
C TYR A 222 6.62 -8.14 5.39
N GLN A 223 5.37 -7.68 5.37
CA GLN A 223 4.54 -7.63 4.16
C GLN A 223 4.53 -6.21 3.61
N ARG A 224 5.38 -5.96 2.62
CA ARG A 224 5.38 -4.69 1.88
C ARG A 224 4.08 -4.55 1.08
N PRO A 225 3.33 -3.44 1.21
CA PRO A 225 2.13 -3.22 0.42
C PRO A 225 2.44 -2.79 -1.01
N CYS A 226 1.51 -3.04 -1.94
CA CYS A 226 1.68 -2.73 -3.36
C CYS A 226 2.00 -1.25 -3.61
N ALA A 227 1.36 -0.32 -2.91
CA ALA A 227 1.59 1.11 -3.14
C ALA A 227 2.97 1.59 -2.68
N SER A 228 3.64 0.89 -1.75
CA SER A 228 5.02 1.20 -1.36
C SER A 228 6.00 1.10 -2.55
N ARG A 229 5.63 0.46 -3.66
CA ARG A 229 6.40 0.44 -4.92
C ARG A 229 6.61 1.84 -5.53
N TYR A 230 5.74 2.81 -5.22
CA TYR A 230 5.93 4.21 -5.64
C TYR A 230 6.89 5.00 -4.75
N THR A 231 7.17 4.49 -3.55
CA THR A 231 8.00 5.18 -2.55
C THR A 231 8.94 4.18 -1.85
N PRO A 232 9.74 3.39 -2.59
CA PRO A 232 10.66 2.40 -2.01
C PRO A 232 11.70 3.03 -1.07
N GLU A 233 12.04 4.30 -1.28
CA GLU A 233 13.07 5.03 -0.53
C GLU A 233 12.75 5.14 0.96
N LYS A 234 11.48 5.04 1.36
CA LYS A 234 11.08 5.10 2.78
C LYS A 234 11.36 3.81 3.56
N ASP A 235 11.66 2.70 2.88
CA ASP A 235 11.85 1.40 3.52
C ASP A 235 13.01 1.42 4.54
N HIS A 236 13.97 2.35 4.43
CA HIS A 236 15.03 2.50 5.44
C HIS A 236 14.47 2.80 6.84
N TYR A 237 13.37 3.56 6.96
CA TYR A 237 12.73 3.82 8.26
C TYR A 237 12.19 2.54 8.89
N LEU A 238 11.78 1.54 8.10
CA LEU A 238 11.36 0.25 8.63
C LEU A 238 12.53 -0.47 9.30
N ASP A 239 13.68 -0.51 8.63
CA ASP A 239 14.89 -1.15 9.17
C ASP A 239 15.40 -0.41 10.41
N GLU A 240 15.30 0.93 10.43
CA GLU A 240 15.59 1.74 11.61
C GLU A 240 14.64 1.44 12.78
N ILE A 241 13.33 1.36 12.55
CA ILE A 241 12.33 0.99 13.57
C ILE A 241 12.69 -0.37 14.16
N PHE A 242 12.91 -1.37 13.30
CA PHE A 242 13.25 -2.73 13.74
C PHE A 242 14.53 -2.76 14.58
N ALA A 243 15.58 -2.04 14.17
CA ALA A 243 16.81 -1.92 14.95
C ALA A 243 16.57 -1.25 16.33
N LEU A 244 15.79 -0.17 16.36
CA LEU A 244 15.45 0.56 17.58
C LEU A 244 14.70 -0.34 18.56
N ILE A 245 13.73 -1.13 18.09
CA ILE A 245 12.90 -1.97 18.97
C ILE A 245 13.45 -3.40 19.16
N GLY A 246 14.61 -3.74 18.59
CA GLY A 246 15.22 -5.06 18.74
C GLY A 246 14.46 -6.18 18.02
N VAL A 247 13.94 -5.88 16.84
CA VAL A 247 13.28 -6.83 15.95
C VAL A 247 14.24 -7.23 14.84
N GLU A 248 14.30 -8.54 14.54
CA GLU A 248 15.04 -9.09 13.41
C GLU A 248 14.09 -9.28 12.22
N ARG A 249 14.33 -8.58 11.11
CA ARG A 249 13.63 -8.82 9.84
C ARG A 249 14.24 -10.05 9.17
N VAL A 250 13.47 -11.13 9.04
CA VAL A 250 14.00 -12.38 8.48
C VAL A 250 14.37 -12.21 7.00
N ALA A 251 15.54 -12.72 6.61
CA ALA A 251 15.94 -12.80 5.21
C ALA A 251 15.13 -13.91 4.54
N ARG A 252 14.18 -13.55 3.67
CA ARG A 252 13.23 -14.47 3.02
C ARG A 252 13.06 -14.16 1.53
N GLN A 253 12.39 -15.04 0.78
CA GLN A 253 12.22 -14.86 -0.66
C GLN A 253 11.33 -13.66 -1.01
N TYR A 254 10.17 -13.52 -0.36
CA TYR A 254 9.16 -12.54 -0.77
C TYR A 254 9.21 -11.25 0.03
N ASP A 255 10.37 -10.61 0.06
CA ASP A 255 10.59 -9.34 0.77
C ASP A 255 11.20 -8.26 -0.12
N GLY A 256 11.08 -6.99 0.29
CA GLY A 256 11.63 -5.84 -0.43
C GLY A 256 11.14 -5.79 -1.88
N ILE A 257 12.07 -5.73 -2.84
CA ILE A 257 11.76 -5.73 -4.28
C ILE A 257 10.97 -6.99 -4.71
N ASN A 258 11.14 -8.12 -4.02
CA ASN A 258 10.48 -9.39 -4.34
C ASN A 258 9.15 -9.62 -3.60
N ALA A 259 8.67 -8.65 -2.81
CA ALA A 259 7.39 -8.80 -2.10
C ALA A 259 6.21 -9.04 -3.05
N ILE A 260 5.37 -10.01 -2.69
CA ILE A 260 4.15 -10.42 -3.41
C ILE A 260 2.89 -9.82 -2.79
N CYS A 261 1.86 -9.65 -3.61
CA CYS A 261 0.55 -9.14 -3.23
C CYS A 261 -0.11 -10.05 -2.18
N CYS A 262 -0.73 -9.48 -1.16
CA CYS A 262 -1.56 -10.22 -0.21
C CYS A 262 -2.77 -10.91 -0.86
N GLY A 263 -3.08 -10.51 -2.10
CA GLY A 263 -4.16 -11.02 -2.90
C GLY A 263 -5.52 -10.56 -2.43
N VAL A 264 -5.63 -9.45 -1.69
CA VAL A 264 -6.91 -8.94 -1.18
C VAL A 264 -7.98 -9.02 -2.25
N GLU A 265 -9.05 -9.75 -1.97
CA GLU A 265 -10.26 -9.81 -2.78
C GLU A 265 -11.26 -8.91 -2.06
N LEU A 266 -11.15 -7.61 -2.28
CA LEU A 266 -11.94 -6.66 -1.51
C LEU A 266 -13.43 -6.90 -1.86
N ALA A 267 -14.28 -6.84 -0.83
CA ALA A 267 -15.74 -6.99 -0.83
C ALA A 267 -16.37 -8.34 -0.41
N GLY A 268 -15.90 -8.89 0.71
CA GLY A 268 -16.76 -9.74 1.55
C GLY A 268 -17.19 -11.05 0.88
N PRO A 269 -18.14 -11.79 1.49
CA PRO A 269 -18.47 -13.16 1.07
C PRO A 269 -19.02 -13.27 -0.36
N ASN A 270 -19.57 -12.18 -0.91
CA ASN A 270 -20.36 -12.19 -2.15
C ASN A 270 -19.92 -11.15 -3.20
N LEU A 271 -18.84 -10.39 -2.99
CA LEU A 271 -18.39 -9.39 -3.95
C LEU A 271 -16.88 -9.50 -4.17
N LYS A 272 -16.50 -9.83 -5.40
CA LYS A 272 -15.10 -9.94 -5.81
C LYS A 272 -14.72 -8.65 -6.54
N LEU A 273 -14.21 -7.64 -5.82
CA LEU A 273 -13.77 -6.37 -6.44
C LEU A 273 -12.63 -6.55 -7.44
N PHE A 274 -11.88 -7.65 -7.30
CA PHE A 274 -10.84 -8.04 -8.25
C PHE A 274 -11.25 -9.39 -8.82
N PRO A 275 -11.57 -9.49 -10.12
CA PRO A 275 -12.03 -10.73 -10.75
C PRO A 275 -10.87 -11.71 -10.98
N ARG A 276 -10.16 -12.09 -9.92
CA ARG A 276 -9.02 -13.03 -9.97
C ARG A 276 -9.21 -14.24 -9.05
N GLY A 277 -10.46 -14.56 -8.75
CA GLY A 277 -10.89 -15.62 -7.85
C GLY A 277 -10.51 -17.01 -8.34
N LYS A 278 -9.26 -17.38 -8.03
CA LYS A 278 -8.65 -18.73 -7.92
C LYS A 278 -7.12 -18.66 -7.81
N ASN A 279 -6.47 -17.57 -8.23
CA ASN A 279 -5.01 -17.53 -8.34
C ASN A 279 -4.27 -17.08 -7.08
N PHE A 280 -4.92 -16.39 -6.13
CA PHE A 280 -4.21 -15.81 -4.98
C PHE A 280 -3.94 -16.78 -3.83
N GLU A 281 -4.79 -17.79 -3.60
CA GLU A 281 -4.59 -18.73 -2.49
C GLU A 281 -3.21 -19.40 -2.51
N PRO A 282 -2.72 -19.94 -3.65
CA PRO A 282 -1.36 -20.47 -3.73
C PRO A 282 -0.27 -19.44 -3.40
N PHE A 283 -0.43 -18.16 -3.76
CA PHE A 283 0.54 -17.11 -3.43
C PHE A 283 0.49 -16.73 -1.95
N ARG A 284 -0.70 -16.69 -1.35
CA ARG A 284 -0.86 -16.44 0.10
C ARG A 284 -0.18 -17.55 0.91
N ASP A 285 -0.37 -18.80 0.50
CA ASP A 285 0.26 -19.95 1.15
C ASP A 285 1.77 -19.92 0.97
N LYS A 286 2.27 -19.65 -0.24
CA LYS A 286 3.72 -19.47 -0.50
C LYS A 286 4.32 -18.35 0.36
N ASN A 287 3.64 -17.22 0.48
CA ASN A 287 4.13 -16.08 1.26
C ASN A 287 4.28 -16.43 2.75
N ILE A 288 3.27 -17.09 3.31
CA ILE A 288 3.24 -17.46 4.73
C ILE A 288 4.21 -18.59 5.00
N GLN A 289 4.30 -19.57 4.11
CA GLN A 289 5.27 -20.66 4.22
C GLN A 289 6.72 -20.12 4.14
N ASP A 290 7.02 -19.21 3.20
CA ASP A 290 8.30 -18.52 3.12
C ASP A 290 8.64 -17.78 4.43
N ALA A 291 7.70 -17.06 5.03
CA ALA A 291 7.92 -16.42 6.33
C ALA A 291 8.27 -17.43 7.44
N ARG A 292 7.53 -18.55 7.53
CA ARG A 292 7.75 -19.59 8.53
C ARG A 292 9.07 -20.33 8.34
N ASP A 293 9.40 -20.70 7.10
CA ASP A 293 10.61 -21.45 6.77
C ASP A 293 11.89 -20.66 7.10
N HIS A 294 11.79 -19.33 7.09
CA HIS A 294 12.85 -18.42 7.51
C HIS A 294 12.77 -18.00 8.98
N GLY A 295 11.90 -18.64 9.77
CA GLY A 295 11.85 -18.51 11.23
C GLY A 295 11.14 -17.25 11.74
N ALA A 296 10.22 -16.66 10.98
CA ALA A 296 9.40 -15.56 11.48
C ALA A 296 8.46 -16.01 12.60
N GLU A 297 8.44 -15.24 13.68
CA GLU A 297 7.51 -15.40 14.81
C GLU A 297 6.25 -14.55 14.61
N ALA A 298 6.35 -13.47 13.82
CA ALA A 298 5.22 -12.62 13.46
C ALA A 298 5.29 -12.11 12.02
N MET A 299 4.13 -11.76 11.48
CA MET A 299 4.04 -10.90 10.28
C MET A 299 3.71 -9.46 10.65
N VAL A 300 4.43 -8.52 10.04
CA VAL A 300 4.27 -7.07 10.23
C VAL A 300 3.78 -6.40 8.96
N TYR A 301 2.79 -5.52 9.08
CA TYR A 301 2.13 -4.88 7.94
C TYR A 301 2.12 -3.35 8.02
N LEU A 302 2.21 -2.72 6.86
CA LEU A 302 1.96 -1.29 6.69
C LEU A 302 0.55 -0.99 6.11
N CYS A 303 -0.06 -1.97 5.46
CA CYS A 303 -1.40 -1.85 4.89
C CYS A 303 -2.41 -2.67 5.71
N PRO A 304 -3.51 -2.05 6.19
CA PRO A 304 -4.54 -2.74 6.95
C PRO A 304 -5.26 -3.81 6.12
N MET A 305 -5.37 -3.62 4.80
CA MET A 305 -5.96 -4.64 3.93
C MET A 305 -5.09 -5.89 3.83
N CYS A 306 -3.75 -5.74 3.84
CA CYS A 306 -2.83 -6.87 3.89
C CYS A 306 -2.94 -7.61 5.23
N TYR A 307 -2.94 -6.87 6.34
CA TYR A 307 -3.11 -7.40 7.70
C TYR A 307 -4.37 -8.26 7.81
N ARG A 308 -5.50 -7.76 7.31
CA ARG A 308 -6.79 -8.45 7.34
C ARG A 308 -6.81 -9.69 6.46
N THR A 309 -6.33 -9.55 5.23
CA THR A 309 -6.36 -10.63 4.23
C THR A 309 -5.52 -11.82 4.65
N LEU A 310 -4.31 -11.59 5.19
CA LEU A 310 -3.38 -12.65 5.56
C LEU A 310 -3.55 -13.13 7.01
N GLY A 311 -4.17 -12.31 7.88
CA GLY A 311 -4.16 -12.53 9.32
C GLY A 311 -4.68 -13.87 9.80
N LYS A 312 -5.74 -14.42 9.19
CA LYS A 312 -6.23 -15.77 9.55
C LYS A 312 -5.21 -16.86 9.25
N LYS A 313 -4.55 -16.81 8.09
CA LYS A 313 -3.53 -17.80 7.71
C LYS A 313 -2.25 -17.63 8.52
N VAL A 314 -1.84 -16.40 8.83
CA VAL A 314 -0.69 -16.11 9.70
C VAL A 314 -0.91 -16.69 11.10
N LYS A 315 -2.07 -16.43 11.71
CA LYS A 315 -2.42 -17.03 13.01
C LYS A 315 -2.52 -18.56 12.93
N GLY A 316 -3.12 -19.10 11.87
CA GLY A 316 -3.20 -20.55 11.64
C GLY A 316 -1.82 -21.22 11.45
N ALA A 317 -0.83 -20.45 11.02
CA ALA A 317 0.57 -20.86 10.92
C ALA A 317 1.35 -20.77 12.25
N GLY A 318 0.71 -20.30 13.33
CA GLY A 318 1.34 -20.13 14.64
C GLY A 318 2.17 -18.86 14.78
N MET A 319 2.00 -17.88 13.89
CA MET A 319 2.68 -16.58 13.95
C MET A 319 1.75 -15.49 14.45
N ASP A 320 2.33 -14.48 15.12
CA ASP A 320 1.60 -13.27 15.48
C ASP A 320 1.36 -12.37 14.27
N ASN A 321 0.37 -11.46 14.39
CA ASN A 321 -0.10 -10.61 13.30
C ASN A 321 -0.19 -9.16 13.79
N TYR A 322 0.66 -8.28 13.26
CA TYR A 322 0.81 -6.90 13.77
C TYR A 322 0.83 -5.84 12.69
N MET A 323 0.12 -4.73 12.89
CA MET A 323 0.45 -3.50 12.16
C MET A 323 1.82 -2.96 12.62
N ILE A 324 2.50 -2.18 11.81
CA ILE A 324 3.79 -1.58 12.22
C ILE A 324 3.65 -0.72 13.50
N SER A 325 2.52 -0.04 13.67
CA SER A 325 2.25 0.71 14.90
C SER A 325 2.03 -0.20 16.11
N ASP A 326 1.51 -1.42 15.92
CA ASP A 326 1.31 -2.38 17.01
C ASP A 326 2.65 -2.78 17.64
N ILE A 327 3.67 -3.10 16.82
CA ILE A 327 4.97 -3.48 17.37
C ILE A 327 5.69 -2.29 18.01
N CYS A 328 5.53 -1.07 17.48
CA CYS A 328 6.07 0.12 18.13
C CYS A 328 5.42 0.37 19.49
N ARG A 329 4.11 0.13 19.61
CA ARG A 329 3.36 0.23 20.88
C ARG A 329 3.82 -0.82 21.89
N LEU A 330 3.98 -2.07 21.46
CA LEU A 330 4.55 -3.13 22.31
C LEU A 330 5.94 -2.75 22.81
N ALA A 331 6.78 -2.20 21.93
CA ALA A 331 8.13 -1.78 22.29
C ALA A 331 8.12 -0.69 23.37
N ILE A 332 7.15 0.23 23.37
CA ILE A 332 7.02 1.25 24.43
C ILE A 332 6.22 0.78 25.65
N GLY A 333 5.99 -0.53 25.79
CA GLY A 333 5.36 -1.15 26.96
C GLY A 333 3.83 -1.08 26.98
N GLU A 334 3.18 -0.72 25.88
CA GLU A 334 1.72 -0.71 25.81
C GLU A 334 1.15 -2.12 25.60
N THR A 335 -0.02 -2.36 26.18
CA THR A 335 -0.83 -3.55 25.87
C THR A 335 -1.72 -3.26 24.67
N LEU A 336 -1.76 -4.19 23.72
CA LEU A 336 -2.66 -4.11 22.58
C LEU A 336 -4.03 -4.71 22.92
N PRO A 337 -5.13 -4.24 22.30
CA PRO A 337 -6.43 -4.86 22.49
C PRO A 337 -6.42 -6.33 22.07
N GLU A 338 -7.08 -7.19 22.85
CA GLU A 338 -7.24 -8.63 22.56
C GLU A 338 -8.06 -8.85 21.29
N ASP A 339 -9.15 -8.08 21.13
CA ASP A 339 -10.06 -8.16 19.98
C ASP A 339 -9.64 -7.20 18.87
N LYS A 340 -8.76 -7.67 17.98
CA LYS A 340 -8.47 -6.99 16.71
C LYS A 340 -9.27 -7.64 15.57
N PRO A 341 -10.08 -6.87 14.83
CA PRO A 341 -10.84 -7.43 13.71
C PRO A 341 -9.89 -7.98 12.65
N LEU A 342 -10.10 -9.24 12.26
CA LEU A 342 -9.43 -9.91 11.14
C LEU A 342 -10.22 -9.66 9.84
#